data_AF-A0A8H7IZI1-F1
#
_entry.id   AF-A0A8H7IZI1-F1
#
_cell.length_a   1.000
_cell.length_b   1.000
_cell.length_c   1.000
_cell.angle_alpha   90.00
_cell.angle_beta   90.00
_cell.angle_gamma   90.00
#
_symmetry.space_group_name_H-M   'P 1'
#
loop_
_entity.id
_entity.type
_entity.pdbx_description
1 polymer ?
#
loop_
_entity_poly.entity_id
_entity_poly.type
_entity_poly.pdbx_seq_one_letter_code
_entity_poly.pdbx_strand_id
1 'polypeptide(L)'
;MASKVPSICCIGYIGKHNNPLHISLFPAEERAPLEFQFLLSSCLDIFEARLPYKTADQDFGLLQAVDERLAMYGWLTNTGVKIVVVVDMEGRPATALDSKAATAVGLRDADLKPAFRALQTAYIKLLRNPFYNPDEHSPVTANAEQKIGSTQITSRSFIQEVKRVAEAWAPGVANI
;
A
#
# COMPACT_ATOMS: atom_id res chain seq x y z
N MET A 1 -13.56 27.97 -3.21
CA MET A 1 -12.44 27.01 -3.35
C MET A 1 -13.02 25.62 -3.21
N ALA A 2 -12.83 24.72 -4.18
CA ALA A 2 -13.30 23.34 -4.05
C ALA A 2 -12.52 22.67 -2.92
N SER A 3 -13.19 22.14 -1.91
CA SER A 3 -12.53 21.37 -0.85
C SER A 3 -11.90 20.12 -1.47
N LYS A 4 -10.63 19.85 -1.18
CA LYS A 4 -9.95 18.61 -1.57
C LYS A 4 -10.08 17.58 -0.44
N VAL A 5 -10.10 16.31 -0.80
CA VAL A 5 -10.22 15.18 0.13
C VAL A 5 -9.00 14.27 -0.03
N PRO A 6 -8.42 13.77 1.08
CA PRO A 6 -7.34 12.80 1.02
C PRO A 6 -7.71 11.59 0.16
N SER A 7 -6.82 11.17 -0.73
CA SER A 7 -6.99 9.97 -1.58
C SER A 7 -5.72 9.13 -1.61
N ILE A 8 -5.87 7.81 -1.75
CA ILE A 8 -4.71 6.93 -1.94
C ILE A 8 -4.05 7.23 -3.29
N CYS A 9 -2.75 7.48 -3.27
CA CYS A 9 -1.99 7.75 -4.47
C CYS A 9 -1.08 6.61 -4.93
N CYS A 10 -0.61 5.79 -4.00
CA CYS A 10 0.24 4.66 -4.32
C CYS A 10 -0.01 3.53 -3.32
N ILE A 11 -0.02 2.30 -3.82
CA ILE A 11 -0.05 1.08 -3.01
C ILE A 11 1.14 0.23 -3.42
N GLY A 12 2.02 -0.03 -2.47
CA GLY A 12 3.19 -0.88 -2.61
C GLY A 12 3.06 -2.17 -1.80
N TYR A 13 3.39 -3.30 -2.41
CA TYR A 13 3.67 -4.56 -1.74
C TYR A 13 5.15 -4.84 -1.84
N ILE A 14 5.78 -5.06 -0.70
CA ILE A 14 7.21 -5.37 -0.60
C ILE A 14 7.36 -6.73 0.09
N GLY A 15 8.15 -7.61 -0.49
CA GLY A 15 8.36 -8.97 -0.02
C GLY A 15 9.17 -9.06 1.27
N LYS A 16 9.25 -10.28 1.80
CA LYS A 16 10.06 -10.61 2.99
C LYS A 16 11.54 -10.24 2.84
N HIS A 17 12.06 -10.29 1.61
CA HIS A 17 13.44 -9.95 1.27
C HIS A 17 13.60 -8.51 0.77
N ASN A 18 12.67 -7.61 1.12
CA ASN A 18 12.70 -6.20 0.73
C ASN A 18 12.67 -5.95 -0.79
N ASN A 19 12.18 -6.93 -1.57
CA ASN A 19 11.99 -6.80 -3.00
C ASN A 19 10.58 -6.28 -3.34
N PRO A 20 10.43 -5.38 -4.31
CA PRO A 20 9.11 -4.89 -4.71
C PRO A 20 8.30 -6.00 -5.39
N LEU A 21 7.19 -6.41 -4.77
CA LEU A 21 6.26 -7.41 -5.31
C LEU A 21 5.24 -6.76 -6.25
N HIS A 22 4.71 -5.60 -5.89
CA HIS A 22 3.71 -4.90 -6.69
C HIS A 22 3.67 -3.42 -6.33
N ILE A 23 3.54 -2.54 -7.33
CA ILE A 23 3.37 -1.10 -7.14
C ILE A 23 2.21 -0.67 -8.04
N SER A 24 1.20 -0.04 -7.45
CA SER A 24 0.05 0.54 -8.15
C SER A 24 -0.04 2.03 -7.85
N LEU A 25 -0.18 2.85 -8.90
CA LEU A 25 -0.23 4.31 -8.81
C LEU A 25 -1.61 4.84 -9.22
N PHE A 26 -2.06 5.88 -8.53
CA PHE A 26 -3.40 6.47 -8.69
C PHE A 26 -3.31 8.02 -8.59
N PRO A 27 -3.65 8.79 -9.62
CA PRO A 27 -3.76 8.42 -11.04
C PRO A 27 -2.39 8.00 -11.59
N ALA A 28 -2.36 7.03 -12.50
CA ALA A 28 -1.09 6.52 -13.06
C ALA A 28 -0.40 7.49 -14.04
N GLU A 29 -1.17 8.35 -14.72
CA GLU A 29 -0.66 9.23 -15.77
C GLU A 29 0.06 10.48 -15.24
N GLU A 30 -0.28 10.90 -14.02
CA GLU A 30 0.23 12.13 -13.40
C GLU A 30 1.45 11.91 -12.50
N ARG A 31 1.86 10.64 -12.29
CA ARG A 31 2.82 10.27 -11.24
C ARG A 31 4.02 9.53 -11.81
N ALA A 32 5.22 9.96 -11.41
CA ALA A 32 6.48 9.37 -11.86
C ALA A 32 6.75 8.03 -11.13
N PRO A 33 6.79 6.87 -11.82
CA PRO A 33 6.92 5.57 -11.16
C PRO A 33 8.21 5.40 -10.35
N LEU A 34 9.32 5.97 -10.84
CA LEU A 34 10.63 5.90 -10.18
C LEU A 34 10.65 6.65 -8.84
N GLU A 35 9.95 7.78 -8.76
CA GLU A 35 9.85 8.57 -7.54
C GLU A 35 9.14 7.77 -6.45
N PHE A 36 7.98 7.18 -6.78
CA PHE A 36 7.23 6.35 -5.83
C PHE A 36 7.99 5.08 -5.44
N GLN A 37 8.77 4.50 -6.35
CA GLN A 37 9.64 3.37 -6.02
C GLN A 37 10.74 3.77 -5.02
N PHE A 38 11.31 4.97 -5.16
CA PHE A 38 12.27 5.51 -4.19
C PHE A 38 11.63 5.76 -2.82
N LEU A 39 10.44 6.36 -2.79
CA LEU A 39 9.68 6.58 -1.55
C LEU A 39 9.36 5.27 -0.83
N LEU A 40 8.88 4.27 -1.56
CA LEU A 40 8.63 2.93 -1.01
C LEU A 40 9.89 2.25 -0.50
N SER A 41 11.05 2.50 -1.11
CA SER A 41 12.32 1.95 -0.65
C SER A 41 12.80 2.67 0.62
N SER A 42 12.62 3.99 0.70
CA SER A 42 12.99 4.80 1.87
C SER A 42 12.24 4.42 3.15
N CYS A 43 11.03 3.87 3.04
CA CYS A 43 10.26 3.50 4.23
C CYS A 43 10.74 2.19 4.90
N LEU A 44 11.61 1.41 4.26
CA LEU A 44 12.11 0.14 4.77
C LEU A 44 12.95 0.28 6.04
N ASP A 45 13.76 1.33 6.14
CA ASP A 45 14.58 1.61 7.33
C ASP A 45 13.70 1.84 8.56
N ILE A 46 12.51 2.44 8.36
CA ILE A 46 11.53 2.69 9.42
C ILE A 46 10.89 1.38 9.89
N PHE A 47 10.60 0.46 8.96
CA PHE A 47 10.15 -0.88 9.33
C PHE A 47 11.22 -1.59 10.17
N GLU A 48 12.48 -1.57 9.75
CA GLU A 48 13.59 -2.21 10.46
C GLU A 48 13.81 -1.62 11.85
N ALA A 49 13.80 -0.29 11.97
CA ALA A 49 13.98 0.39 13.26
C ALA A 49 12.85 0.11 14.26
N ARG A 50 11.60 -0.03 13.78
CA ARG A 50 10.42 -0.24 14.64
C ARG A 50 10.13 -1.72 14.92
N LEU A 51 10.60 -2.65 14.09
CA LEU A 51 10.32 -4.08 14.21
C LEU A 51 10.67 -4.68 15.59
N PRO A 52 11.83 -4.38 16.22
CA PRO A 52 12.22 -4.99 17.50
C PRO A 52 11.28 -4.62 18.67
N TYR A 53 10.63 -3.46 18.58
CA TYR A 53 9.79 -2.91 19.65
C TYR A 53 8.30 -3.23 19.45
N LYS A 54 7.95 -3.85 18.32
CA LYS A 54 6.56 -4.14 17.96
C LYS A 54 6.23 -5.60 18.24
N THR A 55 5.41 -5.83 19.24
CA THR A 55 5.26 -7.17 19.84
C THR A 55 4.16 -8.05 19.22
N ALA A 56 3.23 -7.50 18.43
CA ALA A 56 2.17 -8.29 17.79
C ALA A 56 1.32 -7.56 16.73
N ASP A 57 1.28 -6.23 16.74
CA ASP A 57 0.37 -5.51 15.86
C ASP A 57 0.88 -5.47 14.41
N GLN A 58 -0.01 -5.72 13.45
CA GLN A 58 0.29 -5.64 12.02
C GLN A 58 0.32 -4.19 11.55
N ASP A 59 -0.35 -3.30 12.26
CA ASP A 59 -0.47 -1.88 11.91
C ASP A 59 0.79 -1.10 12.29
N PHE A 60 1.59 -0.67 11.33
CA PHE A 60 2.76 0.19 11.57
C PHE A 60 2.41 1.69 11.64
N GLY A 61 1.15 2.05 11.37
CA GLY A 61 0.67 3.42 11.35
C GLY A 61 1.42 4.30 10.35
N LEU A 62 1.53 5.59 10.67
CA LEU A 62 2.31 6.54 9.90
C LEU A 62 3.81 6.17 9.91
N LEU A 63 4.37 5.88 8.74
CA LEU A 63 5.80 5.64 8.55
C LEU A 63 6.54 6.97 8.43
N GLN A 64 6.16 7.78 7.44
CA GLN A 64 6.82 9.03 7.09
C GLN A 64 5.82 10.01 6.48
N ALA A 65 5.86 11.26 6.92
CA ALA A 65 5.31 12.39 6.18
C ALA A 65 6.40 12.84 5.18
N VAL A 66 6.19 12.58 3.90
CA VAL A 66 7.18 12.86 2.84
C VAL A 66 7.25 14.35 2.57
N ASP A 67 6.09 14.97 2.44
CA ASP A 67 5.91 16.40 2.23
C ASP A 67 4.53 16.79 2.78
N GLU A 68 4.15 18.07 2.71
CA GLU A 68 2.84 18.60 3.14
C GLU A 68 1.67 17.86 2.47
N ARG A 69 1.91 17.28 1.29
CA ARG A 69 0.90 16.59 0.49
C ARG A 69 0.90 15.07 0.67
N LEU A 70 2.04 14.44 0.96
CA LEU A 70 2.18 12.98 0.89
C LEU A 70 2.52 12.37 2.24
N ALA A 71 1.71 11.40 2.67
CA ALA A 71 1.95 10.61 3.87
C ALA A 71 1.99 9.12 3.55
N MET A 72 2.99 8.41 4.08
CA MET A 72 3.16 6.97 3.92
C MET A 72 2.75 6.23 5.18
N TYR A 73 1.91 5.22 5.01
CA TYR A 73 1.42 4.35 6.08
C TYR A 73 1.84 2.91 5.82
N GLY A 74 2.10 2.17 6.89
CA GLY A 74 2.66 0.83 6.82
C GLY A 74 1.79 -0.22 7.49
N TRP A 75 1.81 -1.41 6.91
CA TRP A 75 1.22 -2.61 7.48
C TRP A 75 2.15 -3.80 7.22
N LEU A 76 2.46 -4.57 8.26
CA LEU A 76 3.32 -5.74 8.16
C LEU A 76 2.50 -6.99 8.42
N THR A 77 2.50 -7.92 7.48
CA THR A 77 1.87 -9.22 7.68
C THR A 77 2.76 -10.13 8.53
N ASN A 78 2.16 -11.15 9.13
CA ASN A 78 2.86 -12.22 9.82
C ASN A 78 3.85 -13.02 8.92
N THR A 79 3.69 -12.95 7.60
CA THR A 79 4.58 -13.58 6.62
C THR A 79 5.79 -12.72 6.24
N GLY A 80 5.91 -11.51 6.81
CA GLY A 80 7.01 -10.58 6.52
C GLY A 80 6.79 -9.72 5.27
N VAL A 81 5.61 -9.79 4.65
CA VAL A 81 5.22 -8.93 3.53
C VAL A 81 4.77 -7.58 4.07
N LYS A 82 5.35 -6.52 3.54
CA LYS A 82 5.06 -5.14 3.93
C LYS A 82 4.10 -4.56 2.89
N ILE A 83 2.97 -4.05 3.36
CA ILE A 83 2.00 -3.32 2.57
C ILE A 83 2.17 -1.85 2.94
N VAL A 84 2.40 -1.01 1.95
CA VAL A 84 2.60 0.43 2.13
C VAL A 84 1.55 1.17 1.32
N VAL A 85 0.84 2.09 1.97
CA VAL A 85 -0.15 2.94 1.32
C VAL A 85 0.32 4.37 1.45
N VAL A 86 0.47 5.04 0.31
CA VAL A 86 0.78 6.47 0.25
C VAL A 86 -0.53 7.21 0.00
N VAL A 87 -0.80 8.21 0.82
CA VAL A 87 -1.99 9.06 0.76
C VAL A 87 -1.58 10.47 0.36
N ASP A 88 -2.29 11.02 -0.62
CA ASP A 88 -2.22 12.42 -1.01
C ASP A 88 -3.31 13.19 -0.27
N MET A 89 -2.92 14.09 0.64
CA MET A 89 -3.83 14.92 1.44
C MET A 89 -4.60 15.92 0.58
N GLU A 90 -4.06 16.30 -0.57
CA GLU A 90 -4.71 17.14 -1.58
C GLU A 90 -5.27 16.32 -2.74
N GLY A 91 -5.63 15.06 -2.49
CA GLY A 91 -6.00 14.07 -3.48
C GLY A 91 -7.09 14.50 -4.48
N ARG A 92 -8.34 14.11 -4.22
CA ARG A 92 -9.45 14.32 -5.18
C ARG A 92 -10.35 15.48 -4.77
N PRO A 93 -11.04 16.14 -5.71
CA PRO A 93 -12.08 17.10 -5.36
C PRO A 93 -13.18 16.43 -4.53
N ALA A 94 -13.64 17.12 -3.48
CA ALA A 94 -14.71 16.64 -2.62
C ALA A 94 -16.01 16.49 -3.40
N THR A 95 -16.68 15.38 -3.16
CA THR A 95 -18.02 15.07 -3.63
C THR A 95 -19.02 15.22 -2.48
N ALA A 96 -20.32 15.30 -2.79
CA ALA A 96 -21.37 15.43 -1.77
C ALA A 96 -21.42 14.26 -0.76
N LEU A 97 -20.82 13.10 -1.09
CA LEU A 97 -20.70 11.94 -0.20
C LEU A 97 -19.53 12.04 0.79
N ASP A 98 -18.57 12.92 0.55
CA ASP A 98 -17.43 13.14 1.44
C ASP A 98 -17.92 13.93 2.65
N SER A 99 -18.54 13.18 3.56
CA SER A 99 -19.16 13.65 4.79
C SER A 99 -18.26 14.66 5.49
N LYS A 100 -18.87 15.71 6.10
CA LYS A 100 -18.25 16.80 6.88
C LYS A 100 -17.22 16.40 7.96
N ALA A 101 -16.98 15.09 8.15
CA ALA A 101 -15.94 14.52 9.02
C ALA A 101 -14.53 14.60 8.41
N ALA A 102 -14.37 14.50 7.09
CA ALA A 102 -13.04 14.54 6.45
C ALA A 102 -12.39 15.93 6.48
N THR A 103 -13.20 16.99 6.56
CA THR A 103 -12.75 18.39 6.44
C THR A 103 -12.33 19.05 7.75
N ALA A 104 -12.54 18.42 8.91
CA ALA A 104 -12.41 19.09 10.21
C ALA A 104 -11.28 18.57 11.12
N VAL A 105 -10.78 17.33 10.94
CA VAL A 105 -9.90 16.69 11.96
C VAL A 105 -8.62 16.06 11.38
N GLY A 106 -8.42 16.08 10.06
CA GLY A 106 -7.26 15.42 9.44
C GLY A 106 -7.40 13.89 9.42
N LEU A 107 -6.55 13.24 8.63
CA LEU A 107 -6.57 11.79 8.43
C LEU A 107 -6.06 11.08 9.69
N ARG A 108 -6.86 10.15 10.24
CA ARG A 108 -6.45 9.34 11.39
C ARG A 108 -5.96 7.97 10.90
N ASP A 109 -5.00 7.38 11.61
CA ASP A 109 -4.51 6.02 11.34
C ASP A 109 -5.66 4.99 11.29
N ALA A 110 -6.69 5.19 12.12
CA ALA A 110 -7.88 4.33 12.15
C ALA A 110 -8.66 4.29 10.82
N ASP A 111 -8.61 5.37 10.04
CA ASP A 111 -9.34 5.50 8.77
C ASP A 111 -8.69 4.67 7.64
N LEU A 112 -7.42 4.28 7.80
CA LEU A 112 -6.71 3.42 6.84
C LEU A 112 -6.78 1.93 7.17
N LYS A 113 -7.17 1.56 8.40
CA LYS A 113 -7.31 0.14 8.81
C LYS A 113 -8.22 -0.66 7.89
N PRO A 114 -9.38 -0.16 7.43
CA PRO A 114 -10.23 -0.88 6.48
C PRO A 114 -9.53 -1.14 5.14
N ALA A 115 -8.79 -0.16 4.62
CA ALA A 115 -8.04 -0.32 3.37
C ALA A 115 -6.94 -1.38 3.53
N PHE A 116 -6.15 -1.34 4.60
CA PHE A 116 -5.11 -2.35 4.84
C PHE A 116 -5.68 -3.77 5.00
N ARG A 117 -6.82 -3.92 5.69
CA ARG A 117 -7.51 -5.21 5.81
C ARG A 117 -8.02 -5.72 4.46
N ALA A 118 -8.57 -4.85 3.62
CA ALA A 118 -9.02 -5.21 2.28
C ALA A 118 -7.83 -5.61 1.38
N LEU A 119 -6.72 -4.88 1.43
CA LEU A 119 -5.48 -5.19 0.72
C LEU A 119 -4.89 -6.53 1.17
N GLN A 120 -4.79 -6.77 2.47
CA GLN A 120 -4.35 -8.04 3.02
C GLN A 120 -5.27 -9.18 2.58
N THR A 121 -6.59 -8.96 2.55
CA THR A 121 -7.56 -9.95 2.07
C THR A 121 -7.36 -10.25 0.58
N ALA A 122 -7.06 -9.25 -0.24
CA ALA A 122 -6.72 -9.44 -1.65
C ALA A 122 -5.45 -10.29 -1.82
N TYR A 123 -4.43 -10.02 -1.01
CA TYR A 123 -3.19 -10.81 -1.00
C TYR A 123 -3.42 -12.26 -0.52
N ILE A 124 -4.25 -12.47 0.50
CA ILE A 124 -4.65 -13.82 0.94
C ILE A 124 -5.39 -14.56 -0.17
N LYS A 125 -6.30 -13.91 -0.90
CA LYS A 125 -6.99 -14.52 -2.05
C LYS A 125 -6.01 -14.93 -3.15
N LEU A 126 -4.95 -14.15 -3.39
CA LEU A 126 -3.88 -14.51 -4.31
C LEU A 126 -3.12 -15.76 -3.83
N LEU A 127 -2.74 -15.81 -2.55
CA LEU A 127 -2.07 -16.97 -1.96
C LEU A 127 -2.94 -18.25 -1.94
N ARG A 128 -4.26 -18.09 -1.94
CA ARG A 128 -5.21 -19.22 -2.04
C ARG A 128 -5.30 -19.81 -3.45
N ASN A 129 -4.64 -19.23 -4.45
CA ASN A 129 -4.55 -19.80 -5.79
C ASN A 129 -3.49 -20.92 -5.81
N PRO A 130 -3.87 -22.18 -6.11
CA PRO A 130 -2.92 -23.31 -6.12
C PRO A 130 -1.82 -23.18 -7.18
N PHE A 131 -2.01 -22.32 -8.19
CA PHE A 131 -1.00 -22.04 -9.23
C PHE A 131 -0.11 -20.85 -8.90
N TYR A 132 -0.31 -20.20 -7.75
CA TYR A 132 0.50 -19.07 -7.33
C TYR A 132 1.57 -19.53 -6.35
N ASN A 133 2.84 -19.37 -6.72
CA ASN A 133 3.96 -19.70 -5.84
C ASN A 133 4.62 -18.41 -5.30
N PRO A 134 4.52 -18.11 -3.99
CA PRO A 134 5.11 -16.91 -3.42
C PRO A 134 6.65 -16.91 -3.47
N ASP A 135 7.31 -18.07 -3.50
CA ASP A 135 8.77 -18.16 -3.49
C ASP A 135 9.40 -17.87 -4.86
N GLU A 136 8.62 -17.90 -5.95
CA GLU A 136 9.07 -17.44 -7.28
C GLU A 136 9.37 -15.94 -7.30
N HIS A 137 8.75 -15.19 -6.39
CA HIS A 137 8.97 -13.75 -6.25
C HIS A 137 10.16 -13.42 -5.35
N SER A 138 10.87 -14.41 -4.80
CA SER A 138 12.08 -14.17 -4.03
C SER A 138 13.28 -13.94 -4.95
N PRO A 139 14.07 -12.86 -4.76
CA PRO A 139 15.27 -12.64 -5.55
C PRO A 139 16.31 -13.75 -5.35
N VAL A 140 16.31 -14.42 -4.18
CA VAL A 140 17.21 -15.54 -3.89
C VAL A 140 16.91 -16.72 -4.81
N THR A 141 15.63 -17.08 -4.96
CA THR A 141 15.19 -18.15 -5.84
C THR A 141 15.41 -17.79 -7.30
N ALA A 142 15.08 -16.55 -7.70
CA ALA A 142 15.28 -16.10 -9.08
C ALA A 142 16.75 -16.15 -9.50
N ASN A 143 17.68 -15.74 -8.62
CA ASN A 143 19.10 -15.81 -8.87
C ASN A 143 19.62 -17.27 -8.90
N ALA A 144 19.13 -18.13 -8.01
CA ALA A 144 19.49 -19.55 -7.99
C ALA A 144 19.03 -20.29 -9.26
N GLU A 145 17.85 -19.96 -9.76
CA GLU A 145 17.26 -20.57 -10.96
C GLU A 145 17.67 -19.85 -12.26
N GLN A 146 18.53 -18.83 -12.20
CA GLN A 146 18.90 -17.96 -13.34
C GLN A 146 17.67 -17.46 -14.13
N LYS A 147 16.55 -17.23 -13.44
CA LYS A 147 15.32 -16.74 -14.06
C LYS A 147 15.50 -15.29 -14.50
N ILE A 148 15.46 -15.06 -15.80
CA ILE A 148 15.46 -13.74 -16.41
C ILE A 148 14.00 -13.27 -16.50
N GLY A 149 13.54 -12.51 -15.51
CA GLY A 149 12.16 -12.02 -15.45
C GLY A 149 11.90 -11.14 -14.22
N SER A 150 10.77 -10.42 -14.22
CA SER A 150 10.38 -9.61 -13.06
C SER A 150 9.85 -10.51 -11.94
N THR A 151 10.30 -10.28 -10.71
CA THR A 151 9.78 -10.94 -9.50
C THR A 151 8.46 -10.33 -9.02
N GLN A 152 7.74 -9.63 -9.90
CA GLN A 152 6.51 -8.92 -9.57
C GLN A 152 5.27 -9.81 -9.70
N ILE A 153 4.24 -9.49 -8.94
CA ILE A 153 2.93 -10.14 -9.03
C ILE A 153 2.23 -9.68 -10.31
N THR A 154 1.93 -10.63 -11.19
CA THR A 154 1.29 -10.39 -12.50
C THR A 154 -0.20 -10.76 -12.54
N SER A 155 -0.76 -11.25 -11.43
CA SER A 155 -2.15 -11.69 -11.36
C SER A 155 -3.13 -10.52 -11.60
N ARG A 156 -3.91 -10.62 -12.68
CA ARG A 156 -4.87 -9.58 -13.08
C ARG A 156 -5.97 -9.35 -12.03
N SER A 157 -6.48 -10.42 -11.43
CA SER A 157 -7.53 -10.32 -10.41
C SER A 157 -7.04 -9.62 -9.15
N PHE A 158 -5.79 -9.87 -8.76
CA PHE A 158 -5.16 -9.17 -7.64
C PHE A 158 -4.98 -7.68 -7.94
N ILE A 159 -4.45 -7.33 -9.12
CA ILE A 159 -4.24 -5.93 -9.53
C ILE A 159 -5.58 -5.17 -9.59
N GLN A 160 -6.62 -5.80 -10.11
CA GLN A 160 -7.98 -5.22 -10.16
C GLN A 160 -8.54 -4.98 -8.76
N GLU A 161 -8.33 -5.92 -7.83
CA GLU A 161 -8.80 -5.76 -6.44
C GLU A 161 -8.03 -4.66 -5.71
N VAL A 162 -6.72 -4.53 -5.91
CA VAL A 162 -5.91 -3.42 -5.36
C VAL A 162 -6.42 -2.08 -5.88
N LYS A 163 -6.72 -1.98 -7.18
CA LYS A 163 -7.32 -0.79 -7.79
C LYS A 163 -8.69 -0.48 -7.20
N ARG A 164 -9.56 -1.49 -7.06
CA ARG A 164 -10.89 -1.35 -6.44
C ARG A 164 -10.79 -0.78 -5.02
N VAL A 165 -9.84 -1.27 -4.21
CA VAL A 165 -9.63 -0.76 -2.84
C VAL A 165 -9.15 0.69 -2.85
N ALA A 166 -8.23 1.06 -3.75
CA ALA A 166 -7.74 2.43 -3.86
C ALA A 166 -8.86 3.41 -4.23
N GLU A 167 -9.74 3.03 -5.15
CA GLU A 167 -10.86 3.86 -5.63
C GLU A 167 -12.03 3.92 -4.63
N ALA A 168 -12.29 2.83 -3.91
CA ALA A 168 -13.38 2.76 -2.93
C ALA A 168 -13.03 3.42 -1.59
N TRP A 169 -11.75 3.61 -1.28
CA TRP A 169 -11.34 4.22 -0.03
C TRP A 169 -11.59 5.73 -0.02
N ALA A 170 -12.16 6.20 1.10
CA ALA A 170 -12.21 7.60 1.48
C ALA A 170 -12.16 7.71 3.01
N PRO A 171 -11.73 8.85 3.57
CA PRO A 171 -11.74 9.04 5.02
C PRO A 171 -13.13 8.79 5.61
N GLY A 172 -13.20 7.97 6.66
CA GLY A 172 -14.46 7.60 7.32
C GLY A 172 -15.18 6.38 6.73
N VAL A 173 -14.70 5.79 5.62
CA VAL A 173 -15.23 4.53 5.09
C VAL A 173 -14.80 3.38 5.99
N ALA A 174 -15.76 2.72 6.65
CA ALA A 174 -15.49 1.64 7.60
C ALA A 174 -15.37 0.25 6.93
N ASN A 175 -15.94 0.06 5.73
CA ASN A 175 -15.99 -1.23 5.02
C ASN A 175 -15.69 -1.03 3.53
N ILE A 176 -14.81 -1.87 2.98
CA ILE A 176 -14.33 -1.85 1.59
C ILE A 176 -14.34 -3.27 1.01
#